data_AF-A0A1I1PWV2-F1
#
_entry.id   AF-A0A1I1PWV2-F1
#
_cell.length_a   1.000
_cell.length_b   1.000
_cell.length_c   1.000
_cell.angle_alpha   90.00
_cell.angle_beta   90.00
_cell.angle_gamma   90.00
#
_symmetry.space_group_name_H-M   'P 1'
#
loop_
_entity.id
_entity.type
_entity.pdbx_description
1 polymer ?
#
loop_
_entity_poly.entity_id
_entity_poly.type
_entity_poly.pdbx_seq_one_letter_code
_entity_poly.pdbx_strand_id
1 'polypeptide(L)'
;MPSPEAQALTRTYRQRVLDIAGLIGRRLRTVALAADTDDIDSWWDRVAPRVQQEILTGASALAVLARRYLVAHAEIEGVVLEPVVVDPPGRPQIAASTRVTGPVAFKTHMSATGSAPGSVRTMASQLSGSGQRLAMEGARETVMRTFAERDEIAGWRRVASGSPCAFCLMLVGRGAVYSKRTADFQSHDRCACTPEPLYRREDEPAEVRRLQRQWREATAGTSGNAAIAAWRAYVADQRQ
;
A
#
# COMPACT_ATOMS: atom_id res chain seq x y z
N MET A 1 12.81 -0.39 -20.95
CA MET A 1 11.47 -0.15 -20.41
C MET A 1 10.70 -1.45 -20.47
N PRO A 2 9.80 -1.75 -19.51
CA PRO A 2 8.95 -2.92 -19.64
C PRO A 2 8.15 -2.79 -20.92
N SER A 3 7.79 -3.91 -21.53
CA SER A 3 6.97 -3.89 -22.72
C SER A 3 5.67 -3.11 -22.46
N PRO A 4 5.07 -2.45 -23.48
CA PRO A 4 3.77 -1.79 -23.33
C PRO A 4 2.69 -2.73 -22.76
N GLU A 5 2.80 -4.02 -23.08
CA GLU A 5 1.94 -5.08 -22.57
C GLU A 5 2.16 -5.33 -21.07
N ALA A 6 3.41 -5.44 -20.62
CA ALA A 6 3.75 -5.57 -19.19
C ALA A 6 3.25 -4.35 -18.39
N GLN A 7 3.42 -3.15 -18.92
CA GLN A 7 2.89 -1.93 -18.28
C GLN A 7 1.36 -1.91 -18.20
N ALA A 8 0.66 -2.42 -19.22
CA ALA A 8 -0.80 -2.55 -19.20
C ALA A 8 -1.26 -3.61 -18.18
N LEU A 9 -0.54 -4.74 -18.08
CA LEU A 9 -0.77 -5.76 -17.07
C LEU A 9 -0.55 -5.20 -15.66
N THR A 10 0.56 -4.50 -15.41
CA THR A 10 0.85 -3.83 -14.13
C THR A 10 -0.28 -2.87 -13.73
N ARG A 11 -0.76 -2.04 -14.65
CA ARG A 11 -1.89 -1.13 -14.38
C ARG A 11 -3.16 -1.88 -13.99
N THR A 12 -3.50 -2.93 -14.74
CA THR A 12 -4.70 -3.75 -14.49
C THR A 12 -4.63 -4.48 -13.16
N TYR A 13 -3.50 -5.15 -12.88
CA TYR A 13 -3.24 -5.82 -11.61
C TYR A 13 -3.42 -4.86 -10.43
N ARG A 14 -2.82 -3.67 -10.52
CA ARG A 14 -2.87 -2.67 -9.46
C ARG A 14 -4.27 -2.13 -9.21
N GLN A 15 -5.04 -1.90 -10.27
CA GLN A 15 -6.43 -1.49 -10.12
C GLN A 15 -7.23 -2.55 -9.35
N ARG A 16 -7.07 -3.83 -9.69
CA ARG A 16 -7.72 -4.94 -8.98
C ARG A 16 -7.32 -5.02 -7.51
N VAL A 17 -6.02 -4.82 -7.21
CA VAL A 17 -5.54 -4.75 -5.81
C VAL A 17 -6.26 -3.64 -5.04
N LEU A 18 -6.38 -2.45 -5.64
CA LEU A 18 -7.05 -1.31 -5.01
C LEU A 18 -8.55 -1.48 -4.88
N ASP A 19 -9.21 -2.14 -5.83
CA ASP A 19 -10.65 -2.39 -5.77
C ASP A 19 -11.00 -3.31 -4.59
N ILE A 20 -10.23 -4.40 -4.41
CA ILE A 20 -10.38 -5.34 -3.29
C ILE A 20 -10.05 -4.64 -1.96
N ALA A 21 -8.91 -3.94 -1.88
CA ALA A 21 -8.53 -3.22 -0.67
C ALA A 21 -9.59 -2.16 -0.31
N GLY A 22 -10.07 -1.41 -1.30
CA GLY A 22 -11.12 -0.40 -1.14
C GLY A 22 -12.44 -0.99 -0.65
N LEU A 23 -12.85 -2.17 -1.13
CA LEU A 23 -14.03 -2.87 -0.63
C LEU A 23 -13.89 -3.22 0.86
N ILE A 24 -12.75 -3.79 1.25
CA ILE A 24 -12.44 -4.12 2.65
C ILE A 24 -12.48 -2.83 3.48
N GLY A 25 -11.80 -1.77 3.03
CA GLY A 25 -11.81 -0.47 3.70
C GLY A 25 -13.22 0.06 3.93
N ARG A 26 -14.12 -0.03 2.93
CA ARG A 26 -15.52 0.40 3.06
C ARG A 26 -16.29 -0.44 4.09
N ARG A 27 -16.15 -1.77 4.04
CA ARG A 27 -16.80 -2.69 5.00
C ARG A 27 -16.37 -2.42 6.44
N LEU A 28 -15.07 -2.24 6.66
CA LEU A 28 -14.51 -1.92 7.98
C LEU A 28 -14.99 -0.55 8.48
N ARG A 29 -15.08 0.44 7.59
CA ARG A 29 -15.67 1.75 7.91
C ARG A 29 -17.13 1.60 8.34
N THR A 30 -17.93 0.82 7.62
CA THR A 30 -19.34 0.55 7.97
C THR A 30 -19.45 -0.10 9.35
N VAL A 31 -18.62 -1.09 9.67
CA VAL A 31 -18.58 -1.70 11.01
C VAL A 31 -18.30 -0.64 12.07
N ALA A 32 -17.24 0.15 11.90
CA ALA A 32 -16.85 1.17 12.87
C ALA A 32 -17.88 2.29 13.07
N LEU A 33 -18.66 2.64 12.04
CA LEU A 33 -19.72 3.64 12.16
C LEU A 33 -20.93 3.15 12.97
N ALA A 34 -21.08 1.83 13.13
CA ALA A 34 -22.10 1.21 13.97
C ALA A 34 -21.59 0.89 15.39
N ALA A 35 -20.59 1.64 15.85
CA ALA A 35 -20.02 1.44 17.18
C ALA A 35 -21.00 1.81 18.29
N ASP A 36 -21.02 0.97 19.33
CA ASP A 36 -21.58 1.35 20.62
C ASP A 36 -20.60 2.30 21.31
N THR A 37 -20.99 3.56 21.44
CA THR A 37 -20.11 4.60 22.00
C THR A 37 -20.10 4.60 23.53
N ASP A 38 -21.09 3.96 24.15
CA ASP A 38 -21.21 3.89 25.61
C ASP A 38 -20.37 2.70 26.14
N ASP A 39 -20.23 1.63 25.35
CA ASP A 39 -19.38 0.49 25.66
C ASP A 39 -18.53 0.05 24.44
N ILE A 40 -17.52 0.86 24.12
CA ILE A 40 -16.65 0.65 22.96
C ILE A 40 -15.82 -0.64 23.07
N ASP A 41 -15.43 -1.05 24.29
CA ASP A 41 -14.57 -2.20 24.48
C ASP A 41 -15.35 -3.51 24.29
N SER A 42 -16.52 -3.65 24.93
CA SER A 42 -17.36 -4.84 24.70
C SER A 42 -17.88 -4.91 23.26
N TRP A 43 -18.18 -3.76 22.63
CA TRP A 43 -18.52 -3.74 21.20
C TRP A 43 -17.35 -4.24 20.34
N TRP A 44 -16.13 -3.76 20.62
CA TRP A 44 -14.96 -4.18 19.87
C TRP A 44 -14.71 -5.68 20.00
N ASP A 45 -14.79 -6.23 21.20
CA ASP A 45 -14.57 -7.66 21.44
C ASP A 45 -15.53 -8.54 20.62
N ARG A 46 -16.77 -8.07 20.42
CA ARG A 46 -17.76 -8.76 19.56
C ARG A 46 -17.43 -8.68 18.06
N VAL A 47 -16.94 -7.53 17.57
CA VAL A 47 -16.74 -7.31 16.13
C VAL A 47 -15.33 -7.62 15.62
N ALA A 48 -14.33 -7.59 16.49
CA ALA A 48 -12.91 -7.73 16.14
C ALA A 48 -12.60 -9.03 15.40
N PRO A 49 -13.11 -10.22 15.79
CA PRO A 49 -12.85 -11.45 15.05
C PRO A 49 -13.29 -11.38 13.58
N ARG A 50 -14.45 -10.77 13.31
CA ARG A 50 -14.97 -10.59 11.96
C ARG A 50 -14.14 -9.58 11.16
N VAL A 51 -13.75 -8.46 11.77
CA VAL A 51 -12.87 -7.46 11.15
C VAL A 51 -11.53 -8.08 10.76
N GLN A 52 -10.92 -8.85 11.66
CA GLN A 52 -9.64 -9.51 11.43
C GLN A 52 -9.75 -10.58 10.33
N GLN A 53 -10.83 -11.37 10.31
CA GLN A 53 -11.06 -12.38 9.29
C GLN A 53 -11.27 -11.78 7.90
N GLU A 54 -11.96 -10.64 7.80
CA GLU A 54 -12.12 -9.92 6.53
C GLU A 54 -10.77 -9.48 5.95
N ILE A 55 -9.88 -8.95 6.80
CA ILE A 55 -8.53 -8.54 6.41
C ILE A 55 -7.69 -9.74 5.97
N LEU A 56 -7.70 -10.83 6.75
CA LEU A 56 -6.97 -12.06 6.41
C LEU A 56 -7.42 -12.63 5.07
N THR A 57 -8.73 -12.70 4.84
CA THR A 57 -9.31 -13.19 3.59
C THR A 57 -8.88 -12.31 2.41
N GLY A 58 -8.92 -11.00 2.59
CA GLY A 58 -8.41 -10.04 1.61
C GLY A 58 -6.93 -10.21 1.29
N ALA A 59 -6.09 -10.36 2.33
CA ALA A 59 -4.66 -10.58 2.18
C ALA A 59 -4.35 -11.86 1.40
N SER A 60 -5.01 -12.98 1.73
CA SER A 60 -4.85 -14.23 0.99
C SER A 60 -5.30 -14.11 -0.47
N ALA A 61 -6.43 -13.46 -0.75
CA ALA A 61 -6.90 -13.23 -2.11
C ALA A 61 -5.92 -12.38 -2.92
N LEU A 62 -5.36 -11.33 -2.31
CA LEU A 62 -4.39 -10.44 -2.93
C LEU A 62 -3.02 -11.11 -3.15
N ALA A 63 -2.60 -12.02 -2.27
CA ALA A 63 -1.42 -12.86 -2.48
C ALA A 63 -1.58 -13.78 -3.71
N VAL A 64 -2.75 -14.43 -3.86
CA VAL A 64 -3.05 -15.25 -5.06
C VAL A 64 -3.02 -14.40 -6.33
N LEU A 65 -3.60 -13.21 -6.28
CA LEU A 65 -3.59 -12.27 -7.41
C LEU A 65 -2.15 -11.85 -7.78
N ALA A 66 -1.31 -11.56 -6.78
CA ALA A 66 0.09 -11.20 -6.98
C ALA A 66 0.90 -12.34 -7.63
N ARG A 67 0.71 -13.60 -7.20
CA ARG A 67 1.39 -14.74 -7.84
C ARG A 67 1.03 -14.87 -9.32
N ARG A 68 -0.26 -14.78 -9.66
CA ARG A 68 -0.71 -14.82 -11.07
C ARG A 68 -0.12 -13.67 -11.89
N TYR A 69 -0.08 -12.49 -11.29
CA TYR A 69 0.56 -11.32 -11.91
C TYR A 69 2.05 -11.55 -12.17
N LEU A 70 2.79 -12.11 -11.21
CA LEU A 70 4.22 -12.37 -11.36
C LEU A 70 4.51 -13.35 -12.50
N VAL A 71 3.77 -14.45 -12.60
CA VAL A 71 3.92 -15.41 -13.71
C VAL A 71 3.66 -14.73 -15.05
N ALA A 72 2.50 -14.10 -15.21
CA ALA A 72 2.13 -13.46 -16.48
C ALA A 72 3.07 -12.31 -16.86
N HIS A 73 3.52 -11.51 -15.89
CA HIS A 73 4.46 -10.42 -16.15
C HIS A 73 5.84 -10.96 -16.52
N ALA A 74 6.30 -12.07 -15.91
CA ALA A 74 7.55 -12.71 -16.28
C ALA A 74 7.49 -13.28 -17.70
N GLU A 75 6.41 -13.99 -18.04
CA GLU A 75 6.20 -14.56 -19.38
C GLU A 75 6.24 -13.49 -20.48
N ILE A 76 5.56 -12.36 -20.29
CA ILE A 76 5.59 -11.21 -21.23
C ILE A 76 7.01 -10.66 -21.40
N GLU A 77 7.81 -10.66 -20.33
CA GLU A 77 9.21 -10.21 -20.36
C GLU A 77 10.19 -11.32 -20.78
N GLY A 78 9.69 -12.49 -21.20
CA GLY A 78 10.50 -13.62 -21.69
C GLY A 78 11.23 -14.38 -20.60
N VAL A 79 10.73 -14.35 -19.37
CA VAL A 79 11.33 -14.96 -18.18
C VAL A 79 10.39 -16.02 -17.62
N VAL A 80 10.95 -17.18 -17.27
CA VAL A 80 10.24 -18.18 -16.48
C VAL A 80 10.43 -17.85 -15.01
N LEU A 81 9.35 -17.66 -14.28
CA LEU A 81 9.39 -17.32 -12.86
C LEU A 81 8.38 -18.18 -12.09
N GLU A 82 8.85 -18.84 -11.03
CA GLU A 82 7.99 -19.51 -10.05
C GLU A 82 7.85 -18.64 -8.79
N PRO A 83 6.68 -17.99 -8.57
CA PRO A 83 6.48 -17.13 -7.41
C PRO A 83 6.52 -17.87 -6.08
N VAL A 84 6.98 -17.18 -5.04
CA VAL A 84 6.96 -17.73 -3.69
C VAL A 84 5.54 -17.72 -3.14
N VAL A 85 5.17 -18.82 -2.45
CA VAL A 85 3.96 -18.87 -1.64
C VAL A 85 4.26 -18.22 -0.30
N VAL A 86 3.57 -17.13 -0.02
CA VAL A 86 3.70 -16.39 1.24
C VAL A 86 2.47 -16.64 2.10
N ASP A 87 2.69 -16.91 3.37
CA ASP A 87 1.62 -17.01 4.35
C ASP A 87 0.95 -15.64 4.56
N PRO A 88 -0.36 -15.57 4.82
CA PRO A 88 -1.00 -14.30 5.12
C PRO A 88 -0.38 -13.66 6.38
N PRO A 89 -0.51 -12.33 6.55
CA PRO A 89 0.01 -11.63 7.72
C PRO A 89 -0.45 -12.31 9.01
N GLY A 90 0.47 -12.43 9.98
CA GLY A 90 0.21 -13.13 11.22
C GLY A 90 -1.01 -12.56 11.95
N ARG A 91 -1.91 -13.43 12.42
CA ARG A 91 -3.11 -13.05 13.18
C ARG A 91 -2.80 -12.07 14.34
N PRO A 92 -1.70 -12.22 15.12
CA PRO A 92 -1.35 -11.26 16.17
C PRO A 92 -1.07 -9.85 15.64
N GLN A 93 -0.44 -9.71 14.47
CA GLN A 93 -0.14 -8.42 13.86
C GLN A 93 -1.42 -7.69 13.44
N ILE A 94 -2.36 -8.41 12.81
CA ILE A 94 -3.65 -7.86 12.40
C ILE A 94 -4.46 -7.45 13.65
N ALA A 95 -4.51 -8.31 14.67
CA ALA A 95 -5.21 -8.01 15.92
C ALA A 95 -4.63 -6.76 16.62
N ALA A 96 -3.31 -6.65 16.73
CA ALA A 96 -2.65 -5.48 17.31
C ALA A 96 -2.95 -4.20 16.50
N SER A 97 -2.77 -4.24 15.18
CA SER A 97 -3.00 -3.07 14.33
C SER A 97 -4.47 -2.61 14.37
N THR A 98 -5.42 -3.54 14.33
CA THR A 98 -6.86 -3.22 14.35
C THR A 98 -7.34 -2.76 15.72
N ARG A 99 -6.75 -3.24 16.82
CA ARG A 99 -7.01 -2.72 18.17
C ARG A 99 -6.56 -1.26 18.31
N VAL A 100 -5.39 -0.93 17.77
CA VAL A 100 -4.85 0.44 17.78
C VAL A 100 -5.70 1.39 16.94
N THR A 101 -6.03 0.99 15.72
CA THR A 101 -6.80 1.85 14.78
C THR A 101 -8.31 1.80 15.00
N GLY A 102 -8.79 0.87 15.83
CA GLY A 102 -10.17 0.70 16.26
C GLY A 102 -10.45 1.39 17.61
N PRO A 103 -10.72 0.63 18.69
CA PRO A 103 -11.18 1.17 19.97
C PRO A 103 -10.17 2.12 20.63
N VAL A 104 -8.86 1.92 20.43
CA VAL A 104 -7.84 2.84 20.96
C VAL A 104 -7.93 4.19 20.24
N ALA A 105 -8.06 4.21 18.91
CA ALA A 105 -8.25 5.45 18.16
C ALA A 105 -9.52 6.21 18.57
N PHE A 106 -10.62 5.48 18.84
CA PHE A 106 -11.84 6.06 19.41
C PHE A 106 -11.55 6.71 20.77
N LYS A 107 -10.99 5.94 21.71
CA LYS A 107 -10.72 6.41 23.08
C LYS A 107 -9.77 7.61 23.11
N THR A 108 -8.69 7.57 22.34
CA THR A 108 -7.74 8.69 22.23
C THR A 108 -8.41 9.96 21.74
N HIS A 109 -9.22 9.88 20.68
CA HIS A 109 -9.93 11.05 20.16
C HIS A 109 -11.02 11.53 21.14
N MET A 110 -11.70 10.61 21.83
CA MET A 110 -12.72 10.91 22.83
C MET A 110 -12.13 11.67 24.02
N SER A 111 -11.02 11.18 24.57
CA SER A 111 -10.31 11.84 25.67
C SER A 111 -9.82 13.24 25.27
N ALA A 112 -9.45 13.46 24.01
CA ALA A 112 -8.98 14.76 23.54
C ALA A 112 -10.10 15.77 23.24
N THR A 113 -11.31 15.31 22.88
CA THR A 113 -12.35 16.18 22.29
C THR A 113 -13.71 16.12 22.96
N GLY A 114 -14.00 15.09 23.76
CA GLY A 114 -15.33 14.81 24.30
C GLY A 114 -16.41 14.48 23.26
N SER A 115 -16.05 14.37 21.97
CA SER A 115 -17.01 14.18 20.88
C SER A 115 -17.15 12.71 20.51
N ALA A 116 -18.21 12.04 20.96
CA ALA A 116 -18.51 10.68 20.52
C ALA A 116 -18.63 10.56 18.98
N PRO A 117 -19.41 11.42 18.28
CA PRO A 117 -19.50 11.35 16.81
C PRO A 117 -18.16 11.60 16.11
N GLY A 118 -17.34 12.52 16.63
CA GLY A 118 -15.99 12.76 16.11
C GLY A 118 -15.08 11.54 16.29
N SER A 119 -15.16 10.89 17.45
CA SER A 119 -14.35 9.71 17.80
C SER A 119 -14.71 8.51 16.95
N VAL A 120 -16.00 8.29 16.68
CA VAL A 120 -16.47 7.27 15.73
C VAL A 120 -15.92 7.54 14.32
N ARG A 121 -15.99 8.78 13.83
CA ARG A 121 -15.46 9.13 12.50
C ARG A 121 -13.95 8.92 12.40
N THR A 122 -13.21 9.29 13.45
CA THR A 122 -11.75 9.11 13.54
C THR A 122 -11.39 7.63 13.53
N MET A 123 -12.02 6.82 14.39
CA MET A 123 -11.86 5.37 14.42
C MET A 123 -12.19 4.75 13.06
N ALA A 124 -13.35 5.07 12.48
CA ALA A 124 -13.78 4.52 11.20
C ALA A 124 -12.81 4.84 10.06
N SER A 125 -12.23 6.04 10.07
CA SER A 125 -11.19 6.44 9.12
C SER A 125 -9.90 5.65 9.31
N GLN A 126 -9.40 5.53 10.54
CA GLN A 126 -8.14 4.82 10.83
C GLN A 126 -8.27 3.32 10.61
N LEU A 127 -9.34 2.68 11.09
CA LEU A 127 -9.59 1.26 10.88
C LEU A 127 -9.71 0.93 9.40
N SER A 128 -10.41 1.77 8.62
CA SER A 128 -10.51 1.61 7.17
C SER A 128 -9.14 1.68 6.48
N GLY A 129 -8.29 2.65 6.86
CA GLY A 129 -6.96 2.84 6.26
C GLY A 129 -5.99 1.71 6.60
N SER A 130 -6.00 1.24 7.84
CA SER A 130 -5.16 0.13 8.29
C SER A 130 -5.61 -1.21 7.72
N GLY A 131 -6.92 -1.46 7.61
CA GLY A 131 -7.45 -2.66 6.98
C GLY A 131 -7.10 -2.76 5.49
N GLN A 132 -7.17 -1.64 4.76
CA GLN A 132 -6.67 -1.56 3.39
C GLN A 132 -5.19 -1.94 3.30
N ARG A 133 -4.35 -1.35 4.16
CA ARG A 133 -2.91 -1.63 4.17
C ARG A 133 -2.62 -3.11 4.45
N LEU A 134 -3.23 -3.67 5.50
CA LEU A 134 -3.00 -5.06 5.91
C LEU A 134 -3.46 -6.05 4.85
N ALA A 135 -4.59 -5.78 4.19
CA ALA A 135 -5.04 -6.60 3.06
C ALA A 135 -4.03 -6.53 1.89
N MET A 136 -3.58 -5.32 1.52
CA MET A 136 -2.58 -5.15 0.46
C MET A 136 -1.23 -5.78 0.77
N GLU A 137 -0.92 -6.04 2.05
CA GLU A 137 0.35 -6.66 2.43
C GLU A 137 0.51 -8.07 1.84
N GLY A 138 -0.57 -8.84 1.72
CA GLY A 138 -0.48 -10.16 1.06
C GLY A 138 0.04 -10.08 -0.38
N ALA A 139 -0.37 -9.06 -1.14
CA ALA A 139 0.16 -8.84 -2.49
C ALA A 139 1.61 -8.31 -2.47
N ARG A 140 1.91 -7.36 -1.59
CA ARG A 140 3.24 -6.73 -1.48
C ARG A 140 4.29 -7.73 -1.04
N GLU A 141 4.01 -8.48 0.01
CA GLU A 141 4.89 -9.49 0.57
C GLU A 141 5.14 -10.62 -0.45
N THR A 142 4.11 -11.04 -1.20
CA THR A 142 4.30 -12.01 -2.29
C THR A 142 5.34 -11.56 -3.31
N VAL A 143 5.25 -10.31 -3.78
CA VAL A 143 6.23 -9.76 -4.74
C VAL A 143 7.60 -9.63 -4.09
N MET A 144 7.67 -9.12 -2.86
CA MET A 144 8.94 -8.87 -2.17
C MET A 144 9.67 -10.16 -1.76
N ARG A 145 8.95 -11.19 -1.31
CA ARG A 145 9.53 -12.51 -1.01
C ARG A 145 9.99 -13.20 -2.27
N THR A 146 9.20 -13.15 -3.34
CA THR A 146 9.62 -13.68 -4.65
C THR A 146 10.89 -12.97 -5.12
N PHE A 147 10.93 -11.64 -5.03
CA PHE A 147 12.13 -10.86 -5.35
C PHE A 147 13.36 -11.26 -4.52
N ALA A 148 13.19 -11.47 -3.22
CA ALA A 148 14.30 -11.85 -2.35
C ALA A 148 14.86 -13.24 -2.71
N GLU A 149 13.98 -14.20 -2.99
CA GLU A 149 14.33 -15.61 -3.14
C GLU A 149 14.57 -16.08 -4.58
N ARG A 150 14.20 -15.30 -5.59
CA ARG A 150 14.36 -15.63 -7.00
C ARG A 150 15.43 -14.74 -7.63
N ASP A 151 16.36 -15.32 -8.38
CA ASP A 151 17.47 -14.58 -9.00
C ASP A 151 17.08 -13.99 -10.35
N GLU A 152 15.96 -14.46 -10.92
CA GLU A 152 15.36 -13.96 -12.14
C GLU A 152 14.91 -12.51 -12.01
N ILE A 153 14.55 -12.05 -10.80
CA ILE A 153 14.15 -10.67 -10.53
C ILE A 153 15.40 -9.85 -10.14
N ALA A 154 15.94 -9.12 -11.12
CA ALA A 154 17.10 -8.25 -10.96
C ALA A 154 16.85 -7.02 -10.05
N GLY A 155 15.59 -6.57 -9.95
CA GLY A 155 15.23 -5.41 -9.16
C GLY A 155 13.73 -5.16 -9.12
N TRP A 156 13.34 -4.03 -8.55
CA TRP A 156 11.95 -3.58 -8.58
C TRP A 156 11.85 -2.05 -8.58
N ARG A 157 10.68 -1.53 -8.93
CA ARG A 157 10.33 -0.11 -8.78
C ARG A 157 9.01 0.06 -8.07
N ARG A 158 8.80 1.21 -7.43
CA ARG A 158 7.48 1.58 -6.92
C ARG A 158 6.63 2.13 -8.04
N VAL A 159 5.38 1.71 -8.04
CA VAL A 159 4.36 2.24 -8.95
C VAL A 159 3.10 2.58 -8.15
N ALA A 160 2.42 3.67 -8.49
CA ALA A 160 1.28 4.21 -7.73
C ALA A 160 0.17 4.75 -8.65
N SER A 161 -1.08 4.78 -8.18
CA SER A 161 -2.28 5.11 -8.97
C SER A 161 -3.25 5.95 -8.13
N GLY A 162 -4.25 6.54 -8.78
CA GLY A 162 -5.17 7.48 -8.16
C GLY A 162 -4.46 8.77 -7.81
N SER A 163 -4.52 9.18 -6.53
CA SER A 163 -3.85 10.39 -6.02
C SER A 163 -2.83 10.04 -4.92
N PRO A 164 -1.66 9.46 -5.25
CA PRO A 164 -0.65 9.08 -4.27
C PRO A 164 -0.11 10.31 -3.52
N CYS A 165 0.19 10.22 -2.23
CA CYS A 165 0.76 11.36 -1.50
C CYS A 165 2.13 11.79 -2.07
N ALA A 166 2.57 13.02 -1.78
CA ALA A 166 3.87 13.52 -2.24
C ALA A 166 5.03 12.56 -1.92
N PHE A 167 5.02 11.95 -0.73
CA PHE A 167 6.03 10.96 -0.37
C PHE A 167 6.01 9.72 -1.27
N CYS A 168 4.83 9.21 -1.62
CA CYS A 168 4.70 8.11 -2.58
C CYS A 168 5.21 8.51 -3.98
N LEU A 169 4.83 9.71 -4.47
CA LEU A 169 5.28 10.20 -5.78
C LEU A 169 6.80 10.38 -5.84
N MET A 170 7.42 10.85 -4.75
CA MET A 170 8.89 10.89 -4.63
C MET A 170 9.48 9.48 -4.80
N LEU A 171 8.96 8.48 -4.07
CA LEU A 171 9.52 7.13 -4.12
C LEU A 171 9.26 6.42 -5.46
N VAL A 172 8.15 6.72 -6.15
CA VAL A 172 7.89 6.27 -7.53
C VAL A 172 8.89 6.90 -8.49
N GLY A 173 9.15 8.21 -8.35
CA GLY A 173 10.13 8.93 -9.16
C GLY A 173 11.57 8.44 -9.01
N ARG A 174 11.91 7.70 -7.95
CA ARG A 174 13.22 7.04 -7.85
C ARG A 174 13.44 5.99 -8.93
N GLY A 175 12.38 5.35 -9.43
CA GLY A 175 12.47 4.32 -10.44
C GLY A 175 13.04 3.00 -9.95
N ALA A 176 13.67 2.27 -10.85
CA ALA A 176 14.26 0.94 -10.73
C ALA A 176 15.60 0.91 -9.99
N VAL A 177 15.67 1.60 -8.85
CA VAL A 177 16.89 1.71 -8.03
C VAL A 177 16.93 0.68 -6.89
N TYR A 178 15.87 -0.11 -6.73
CA TYR A 178 15.75 -1.08 -5.65
C TYR A 178 16.25 -2.45 -6.13
N SER A 179 17.27 -2.95 -5.45
CA SER A 179 17.98 -4.21 -5.68
C SER A 179 17.97 -5.04 -4.40
N LYS A 180 18.43 -6.29 -4.43
CA LYS A 180 18.48 -7.15 -3.22
C LYS A 180 19.28 -6.49 -2.08
N ARG A 181 20.19 -5.56 -2.43
CA ARG A 181 20.99 -4.76 -1.48
C ARG A 181 20.30 -3.51 -0.96
N THR A 182 19.18 -3.11 -1.58
CA THR A 182 18.53 -1.81 -1.34
C THR A 182 17.01 -1.95 -1.14
N ALA A 183 16.66 -2.05 0.16
CA ALA A 183 15.39 -1.74 0.81
C ALA A 183 14.18 -2.69 0.65
N ASP A 184 13.50 -2.90 1.78
CA ASP A 184 12.17 -3.52 1.88
C ASP A 184 11.06 -2.58 1.40
N PHE A 185 9.93 -3.15 1.01
CA PHE A 185 8.73 -2.38 0.69
C PHE A 185 8.03 -1.91 1.98
N GLN A 186 8.30 -0.69 2.41
CA GLN A 186 7.50 -0.05 3.47
C GLN A 186 6.22 0.59 2.92
N SER A 187 5.14 0.51 3.69
CA SER A 187 3.83 1.08 3.36
C SER A 187 3.18 1.76 4.57
N HIS A 188 2.26 2.69 4.31
CA HIS A 188 1.47 3.37 5.35
C HIS A 188 -0.03 3.22 5.07
N ASP A 189 -0.88 3.55 6.05
CA ASP A 189 -2.33 3.54 5.87
C ASP A 189 -2.73 4.42 4.69
N ARG A 190 -3.67 3.95 3.86
CA ARG A 190 -4.12 4.62 2.62
C ARG A 190 -3.02 4.78 1.56
N CYS A 191 -1.96 3.97 1.60
CA CYS A 191 -0.95 3.91 0.55
C CYS A 191 -1.42 3.03 -0.63
N ALA A 192 -1.48 3.61 -1.83
CA ALA A 192 -1.87 2.92 -3.07
C ALA A 192 -0.68 2.36 -3.87
N CYS A 193 0.53 2.36 -3.31
CA CYS A 193 1.72 1.87 -4.01
C CYS A 193 1.79 0.34 -4.03
N THR A 194 2.38 -0.21 -5.08
CA THR A 194 2.79 -1.61 -5.21
C THR A 194 4.20 -1.71 -5.79
N PRO A 195 4.93 -2.80 -5.52
CA PRO A 195 6.17 -3.10 -6.23
C PRO A 195 5.87 -3.65 -7.64
N GLU A 196 6.62 -3.19 -8.64
CA GLU A 196 6.69 -3.77 -9.98
C GLU A 196 8.06 -4.44 -10.14
N PRO A 197 8.13 -5.74 -10.49
CA PRO A 197 9.38 -6.47 -10.65
C PRO A 197 10.11 -6.04 -11.94
N LEU A 198 11.43 -6.15 -11.94
CA LEU A 198 12.28 -6.01 -13.10
C LEU A 198 13.17 -7.24 -13.23
N TYR A 199 13.29 -7.77 -14.44
CA TYR A 199 14.12 -8.96 -14.71
C TYR A 199 15.49 -8.63 -15.31
N ARG A 200 15.66 -7.41 -15.79
CA ARG A 200 16.90 -6.90 -16.39
C ARG A 200 16.95 -5.40 -16.24
N ARG A 201 18.11 -4.81 -16.50
CA ARG A 201 18.22 -3.36 -16.59
C ARG A 201 17.38 -2.87 -17.77
N GLU A 202 16.53 -1.89 -17.50
CA GLU A 202 15.61 -1.36 -18.48
C GLU A 202 15.35 0.13 -18.24
N ASP A 203 15.09 0.88 -19.32
CA ASP A 203 14.73 2.31 -19.19
C ASP A 203 13.46 2.53 -18.36
N GLU A 204 13.43 3.62 -17.62
CA GLU A 204 12.27 3.98 -16.80
C GLU A 204 11.03 4.30 -17.64
N PRO A 205 9.82 3.92 -17.21
CA PRO A 205 8.57 4.36 -17.83
C PRO A 205 8.44 5.89 -17.92
N ALA A 206 7.64 6.38 -18.86
CA ALA A 206 7.45 7.81 -19.08
C ALA A 206 6.97 8.57 -17.83
N GLU A 207 6.11 7.94 -17.03
CA GLU A 207 5.62 8.48 -15.76
C GLU A 207 6.76 8.68 -14.74
N VAL A 208 7.64 7.69 -14.60
CA VAL A 208 8.79 7.77 -13.69
C VAL A 208 9.73 8.89 -14.14
N ARG A 209 10.05 8.98 -15.44
CA ARG A 209 10.87 10.07 -15.98
C ARG A 209 10.25 11.45 -15.76
N ARG A 210 8.92 11.56 -15.84
CA ARG A 210 8.21 12.81 -15.54
C ARG A 210 8.43 13.20 -14.08
N LEU A 211 8.20 12.27 -13.15
CA LEU A 211 8.42 12.51 -11.71
C LEU A 211 9.88 12.83 -11.38
N GLN A 212 10.84 12.22 -12.07
CA GLN A 212 12.27 12.56 -11.93
C GLN A 212 12.57 14.02 -12.33
N ARG A 213 11.96 14.51 -13.42
CA ARG A 213 12.11 15.91 -13.83
C ARG A 213 11.47 16.86 -12.82
N GLN A 214 10.24 16.58 -12.43
CA GLN A 214 9.51 17.39 -11.44
C GLN A 214 10.24 17.43 -10.09
N TRP A 215 10.81 16.30 -9.65
CA TRP A 215 11.62 16.26 -8.44
C TRP A 215 12.85 17.17 -8.56
N ARG A 216 13.62 17.06 -9.66
CA ARG A 216 14.81 17.89 -9.89
C ARG A 216 14.49 19.38 -9.91
N GLU A 217 13.38 19.75 -10.56
CA GLU A 217 12.88 21.13 -10.61
C GLU A 217 12.48 21.62 -9.22
N ALA A 218 11.61 20.89 -8.54
CA ALA A 218 11.07 21.27 -7.24
C ALA A 218 12.13 21.35 -6.14
N THR A 219 13.19 20.54 -6.21
CA THR A 219 14.22 20.46 -5.17
C THR A 219 15.52 21.17 -5.55
N ALA A 220 15.56 21.92 -6.66
CA ALA A 220 16.76 22.64 -7.09
C ALA A 220 17.29 23.56 -5.98
N GLY A 221 18.58 23.47 -5.67
CA GLY A 221 19.21 24.25 -4.60
C GLY A 221 18.88 23.82 -3.17
N THR A 222 18.15 22.72 -2.97
CA THR A 222 17.77 22.20 -1.64
C THR A 222 18.30 20.77 -1.43
N SER A 223 18.43 20.36 -0.17
CA SER A 223 18.84 19.00 0.21
C SER A 223 18.13 18.54 1.49
N GLY A 224 18.23 17.25 1.80
CA GLY A 224 17.67 16.67 3.03
C GLY A 224 16.20 17.02 3.25
N ASN A 225 15.87 17.51 4.44
CA ASN A 225 14.51 17.89 4.82
C ASN A 225 13.96 19.08 4.00
N ALA A 226 14.83 20.00 3.56
CA ALA A 226 14.40 21.14 2.74
C ALA A 226 13.91 20.69 1.36
N ALA A 227 14.58 19.70 0.75
CA ALA A 227 14.13 19.10 -0.50
C ALA A 227 12.78 18.38 -0.35
N ILE A 228 12.59 17.66 0.76
CA ILE A 228 11.31 16.99 1.04
C ILE A 228 10.18 18.03 1.22
N ALA A 229 10.45 19.16 1.89
CA ALA A 229 9.48 20.23 2.07
C ALA A 229 9.13 20.91 0.74
N ALA A 230 10.14 21.24 -0.09
CA ALA A 230 9.94 21.84 -1.41
C ALA A 230 9.12 20.92 -2.34
N TRP A 231 9.42 19.63 -2.35
CA TRP A 231 8.64 18.64 -3.09
C TRP A 231 7.18 18.55 -2.63
N ARG A 232 6.94 18.58 -1.30
CA ARG A 232 5.56 18.57 -0.76
C ARG A 232 4.78 19.80 -1.21
N ALA A 233 5.40 20.98 -1.19
CA ALA A 233 4.78 22.22 -1.66
C ALA A 233 4.47 22.14 -3.17
N TYR A 234 5.42 21.70 -3.99
CA TYR A 234 5.22 21.52 -5.42
C TYR A 234 4.05 20.57 -5.74
N VAL A 235 3.98 19.41 -5.08
CA VAL A 235 2.88 18.46 -5.29
C VAL A 235 1.52 19.03 -4.83
N ALA A 236 1.51 19.86 -3.79
CA ALA A 236 0.29 20.51 -3.32
C ALA A 236 -0.22 21.58 -4.28
N ASP A 237 0.68 22.36 -4.89
CA ASP A 237 0.38 23.36 -5.90
C ASP A 237 -0.26 22.73 -7.16
N GLN A 238 0.30 21.62 -7.64
CA GLN A 238 -0.21 20.88 -8.81
C GLN A 238 -1.61 20.24 -8.63
N ARG A 239 -2.20 20.34 -7.43
CA ARG A 239 -3.51 19.76 -7.08
C ARG A 239 -4.60 20.81 -6.88
N GLN A 240 -4.23 22.08 -6.86
CA GLN A 240 -5.17 23.20 -6.82
C GLN A 240 -5.76 23.43 -8.20
#